data_AF-A0A443DPS0-F1
#
_entry.id   AF-A0A443DPS0-F1
#
_cell.length_a   1.000
_cell.length_b   1.000
_cell.length_c   1.000
_cell.angle_alpha   90.00
_cell.angle_beta   90.00
_cell.angle_gamma   90.00
#
_symmetry.space_group_name_H-M   'P 1'
#
loop_
_entity.id
_entity.type
_entity.pdbx_description
1 polymer ?
#
loop_
_entity_poly.entity_id
_entity_poly.type
_entity_poly.pdbx_seq_one_letter_code
_entity_poly.pdbx_strand_id
1 'polypeptide(L)' 'PNFYVLKQYNTSDLYALFIGHGADRIANGDSNFSGRWGAVGGLHRSDIADLQRALEADGHDVGSADGLPGFKTRRSIG' A
#
# COMPACT_ATOMS: atom_id res chain seq x y z
N PRO A 1 5.81 -1.43 17.99
CA PRO A 1 5.33 -2.76 17.55
C PRO A 1 6.14 -3.27 16.34
N ASN A 2 6.28 -4.60 16.19
CA ASN A 2 7.24 -5.24 15.25
C ASN A 2 7.00 -4.96 13.76
N PHE A 3 5.83 -4.44 13.36
CA PHE A 3 5.51 -4.09 11.98
C PHE A 3 6.58 -3.19 11.32
N TYR A 4 6.99 -2.12 12.01
CA TYR A 4 8.02 -1.22 11.49
C TYR A 4 9.43 -1.83 11.49
N VAL A 5 9.70 -2.85 12.32
CA VAL A 5 10.96 -3.60 12.30
C VAL A 5 11.03 -4.47 11.05
N LEU A 6 9.95 -5.18 10.70
CA LEU A 6 9.88 -5.95 9.46
C LEU A 6 10.09 -5.07 8.22
N LYS A 7 9.61 -3.81 8.27
CA LYS A 7 9.80 -2.83 7.21
C LYS A 7 11.25 -2.36 7.02
N GLN A 8 12.14 -2.61 7.99
CA GLN A 8 13.58 -2.36 7.82
C GLN A 8 14.22 -3.37 6.87
N TYR A 9 13.67 -4.58 6.76
CA TYR A 9 14.14 -5.60 5.79
C TYR A 9 13.56 -5.34 4.39
N ASN A 10 12.28 -4.98 4.31
CA ASN A 10 11.61 -4.60 3.07
C ASN A 10 10.52 -3.56 3.36
N THR A 11 10.60 -2.39 2.74
CA THR A 11 9.76 -1.22 3.05
C THR A 11 8.29 -1.33 2.61
N SER A 12 7.89 -2.46 2.02
CA SER A 12 6.51 -2.74 1.60
C SER A 12 5.60 -3.08 2.79
N ASP A 13 4.45 -2.41 2.88
CA ASP A 13 3.41 -2.72 3.87
C ASP A 13 2.79 -4.11 3.63
N LEU A 14 2.63 -4.51 2.36
CA LEU A 14 2.11 -5.83 2.01
C LEU A 14 3.07 -6.94 2.44
N TYR A 15 4.38 -6.70 2.33
CA TYR A 15 5.39 -7.65 2.82
C TYR A 15 5.29 -7.80 4.34
N ALA A 16 5.27 -6.69 5.08
CA ALA A 16 5.19 -6.74 6.54
C ALA A 16 3.89 -7.40 7.02
N LEU A 17 2.75 -7.13 6.35
CA LEU A 17 1.48 -7.79 6.63
C LEU A 17 1.54 -9.30 6.34
N PHE A 18 2.11 -9.70 5.21
CA PHE A 18 2.24 -11.10 4.83
C PHE A 18 3.07 -11.90 5.84
N ILE A 19 4.24 -11.36 6.24
CA ILE A 19 5.11 -12.00 7.23
C ILE A 19 4.42 -12.08 8.60
N GLY A 20 3.78 -11.00 9.05
CA GLY A 20 3.02 -11.00 10.31
C GLY A 20 1.91 -12.04 10.31
N HIS A 21 1.09 -12.08 9.26
CA HIS A 21 0.00 -13.04 9.13
C HIS A 21 0.50 -14.49 9.04
N GLY A 22 1.59 -14.73 8.32
CA GLY A 22 2.23 -16.05 8.25
C GLY A 22 2.74 -16.51 9.62
N ALA A 23 3.36 -15.61 10.40
CA ALA A 23 3.82 -15.90 11.75
C ALA A 23 2.66 -16.24 12.69
N ASP A 24 1.55 -15.50 12.63
CA ASP A 24 0.35 -15.78 13.42
C ASP A 24 -0.24 -17.17 13.10
N ARG A 25 -0.25 -17.56 11.82
CA ARG A 25 -0.71 -18.88 11.38
C ARG A 25 0.18 -20.02 11.84
N ILE A 26 1.49 -19.81 11.89
CA ILE A 26 2.46 -20.79 12.40
C ILE A 26 2.26 -20.97 13.92
N ALA A 27 2.08 -19.88 14.65
CA ALA A 27 1.99 -19.91 16.11
C ALA A 27 0.63 -20.41 16.62
N ASN A 28 -0.45 -20.02 15.94
CA ASN A 28 -1.82 -20.18 16.45
C ASN A 28 -2.71 -21.09 15.57
N GLY A 29 -2.16 -21.65 14.49
CA GLY A 29 -2.90 -22.44 13.51
C GLY A 29 -3.56 -21.58 12.43
N ASP A 30 -4.15 -22.26 11.44
CA ASP A 30 -4.74 -21.60 10.27
C ASP A 30 -5.90 -20.68 10.68
N SER A 31 -5.75 -19.39 10.41
CA SER A 31 -6.78 -18.38 10.52
C SER A 31 -6.67 -17.42 9.35
N ASN A 32 -7.82 -16.97 8.87
CA ASN A 32 -7.93 -15.98 7.80
C ASN A 32 -8.28 -14.61 8.39
N PHE A 33 -8.11 -13.57 7.58
CA PHE A 33 -8.70 -12.27 7.89
C PHE A 33 -10.21 -12.40 8.07
N SER A 34 -10.78 -11.71 9.06
CA SER A 34 -12.22 -11.76 9.37
C SER A 34 -13.07 -11.16 8.25
N GLY A 35 -12.55 -10.15 7.55
CA GLY A 35 -13.17 -9.52 6.39
C GLY A 35 -12.78 -10.21 5.08
N ARG A 36 -13.74 -10.29 4.14
CA ARG A 36 -13.48 -10.75 2.78
C ARG A 36 -12.88 -9.62 1.95
N TRP A 37 -12.04 -9.97 0.98
CA TRP A 37 -11.57 -9.03 -0.03
C TRP A 37 -12.74 -8.57 -0.92
N GLY A 38 -12.82 -7.26 -1.17
CA GLY A 38 -13.72 -6.71 -2.17
C GLY A 38 -13.19 -6.91 -3.60
N ALA A 39 -14.02 -6.59 -4.59
CA ALA A 39 -13.57 -6.53 -5.98
C ALA A 39 -12.66 -5.31 -6.16
N VAL A 40 -11.34 -5.54 -6.10
CA VAL A 40 -10.33 -4.52 -6.44
C VAL A 40 -9.96 -4.66 -7.90
N GLY A 41 -10.10 -3.59 -8.67
CA GLY A 41 -9.64 -3.52 -10.06
C GLY A 41 -8.12 -3.41 -10.14
N GLY A 42 -7.57 -3.64 -11.33
CA GLY A 42 -6.18 -3.28 -11.62
C GLY A 42 -6.06 -1.78 -11.84
N LEU A 43 -5.03 -1.15 -11.24
CA LEU A 43 -4.53 0.14 -11.69
C LEU A 43 -3.23 -0.08 -12.45
N HIS A 44 -3.15 0.48 -13.65
CA HIS A 44 -1.90 0.59 -14.37
C HIS A 44 -1.06 1.74 -13.81
N ARG A 45 0.24 1.70 -14.07
CA ARG A 45 1.12 2.85 -13.79
C ARG A 45 0.66 4.13 -14.49
N SER A 46 0.09 4.01 -15.70
CA SER A 46 -0.50 5.15 -16.43
C SER A 46 -1.65 5.77 -15.65
N ASP A 47 -2.56 4.94 -15.13
CA ASP A 47 -3.72 5.40 -14.37
C ASP A 47 -3.28 6.18 -13.12
N ILE A 48 -2.21 5.71 -12.46
CA ILE A 48 -1.61 6.41 -11.31
C ILE A 48 -0.96 7.73 -11.72
N ALA A 49 -0.24 7.75 -12.85
CA ALA A 49 0.37 8.98 -13.34
C ALA A 49 -0.69 10.02 -13.73
N ASP A 50 -1.81 9.60 -14.31
CA ASP A 50 -2.93 10.47 -14.65
C ASP A 50 -3.59 11.05 -13.39
N LEU A 51 -3.80 10.22 -12.36
CA LEU A 51 -4.25 10.68 -11.04
C LEU A 51 -3.28 11.69 -10.42
N GLN A 52 -1.98 11.44 -10.48
CA GLN A 52 -0.97 12.36 -9.94
C GLN A 52 -1.01 13.71 -10.67
N ARG A 53 -1.12 13.73 -12.00
CA ARG A 53 -1.26 14.99 -12.76
C ARG A 53 -2.53 15.76 -12.40
N ALA A 54 -3.65 15.05 -12.18
CA ALA A 54 -4.88 15.68 -11.71
C ALA A 54 -4.69 16.33 -10.33
N LEU A 55 -4.06 15.62 -9.40
CA LEU A 55 -3.74 16.15 -8.07
C LEU A 55 -2.78 17.35 -8.12
N GLU A 56 -1.77 17.32 -8.99
CA GLU A 56 -0.86 18.46 -9.24
C GLU A 56 -1.63 19.68 -9.76
N ALA A 57 -2.56 19.48 -10.72
CA ALA A 57 -3.41 20.54 -11.27
C ALA A 57 -4.35 21.14 -10.21
N ASP A 58 -4.79 20.34 -9.24
CA ASP A 58 -5.58 20.78 -8.09
C ASP A 58 -4.73 21.40 -6.96
N GLY A 59 -3.40 21.49 -7.14
CA GLY A 59 -2.49 22.16 -6.21
C GLY A 59 -1.95 21.27 -5.08
N HIS A 60 -2.12 19.95 -5.18
CA HIS A 60 -1.55 19.00 -4.21
C HIS A 60 -0.10 18.65 -4.54
N ASP A 61 0.77 18.62 -3.52
CA ASP A 61 2.14 18.09 -3.64
C ASP A 61 2.13 16.55 -3.58
N VAL A 62 2.09 15.92 -4.74
CA VAL A 62 2.27 14.46 -4.90
C VAL A 62 3.72 14.08 -5.25
N GLY A 63 4.64 15.06 -5.28
CA GLY A 63 6.01 14.88 -5.76
C GLY A 63 6.11 15.00 -7.28
N SER A 64 5.91 13.89 -7.99
CA SER A 64 5.94 13.84 -9.44
C SER A 64 4.98 12.78 -9.96
N ALA A 65 4.38 13.01 -11.13
CA ALA A 65 3.57 12.03 -11.86
C ALA A 65 4.40 10.85 -12.44
N ASP A 66 5.02 10.06 -11.58
CA ASP A 66 5.89 8.92 -11.89
C ASP A 66 5.15 7.57 -11.98
N GLY A 67 3.84 7.56 -11.72
CA GLY A 67 3.01 6.37 -11.69
C GLY A 67 3.25 5.49 -10.46
N LEU A 68 3.97 5.99 -9.45
CA LEU A 68 4.22 5.30 -8.19
C LEU A 68 3.43 5.97 -7.06
N PRO A 69 2.50 5.24 -6.39
CA PRO A 69 1.70 5.80 -5.31
C PRO A 69 2.52 5.81 -4.00
N GLY A 70 3.56 6.65 -3.98
CA GLY A 70 4.43 6.87 -2.84
C GLY A 70 3.75 7.63 -1.71
N PHE A 71 4.52 7.98 -0.67
CA PHE A 71 4.01 8.66 0.52
C PHE A 71 3.22 9.94 0.20
N LYS A 72 3.77 10.81 -0.65
CA LYS A 72 3.12 12.07 -1.03
C LYS A 72 1.80 11.84 -1.76
N THR A 73 1.79 10.98 -2.79
CA THR A 73 0.57 10.57 -3.51
C THR A 73 -0.51 10.05 -2.57
N ARG A 74 -0.16 9.09 -1.68
CA ARG A 74 -1.12 8.50 -0.74
C ARG A 74 -1.68 9.51 0.24
N ARG A 75 -0.84 10.42 0.75
CA ARG A 75 -1.28 11.49 1.65
C ARG A 75 -2.27 12.45 0.98
N SER A 76 -2.12 12.70 -0.31
CA SER A 76 -2.97 13.66 -1.04
C SER A 76 -4.36 13.12 -1.38
N ILE A 77 -4.55 11.80 -1.46
CA ILE A 77 -5.87 11.18 -1.75
C ILE A 77 -6.66 10.79 -0.49
N GLY A 78 -6.02 10.80 0.69
CA GLY A 78 -6.61 10.37 1.96
C GLY A 78 -5.96 9.12 2.52
#